data_AF-A0A5R2N0P0-F1
#
_entry.id   AF-A0A5R2N0P0-F1
#
_cell.length_a   1.000
_cell.length_b   1.000
_cell.length_c   1.000
_cell.angle_alpha   90.00
_cell.angle_beta   90.00
_cell.angle_gamma   90.00
#
_symmetry.space_group_name_H-M   'P 1'
#
loop_
_entity.id
_entity.type
_entity.pdbx_description
1 polymer ?
#
loop_
_entity_poly.entity_id
_entity_poly.type
_entity_poly.pdbx_seq_one_letter_code
_entity_poly.pdbx_strand_id
1 'polypeptide(L)' 'MRRTVLTCLIVIGTLCAPEAWAGTRAIVQTRTYDIKGSSGTAFIEAMDSKGPKHGFMTHAIATT' A
#
# COMPACT_ATOMS: atom_id res chain seq x y z
N MET A 1 -20.38 25.43 40.21
CA MET A 1 -19.35 24.37 40.22
C MET A 1 -19.40 23.49 38.97
N ARG A 2 -20.52 22.81 38.64
CA ARG A 2 -20.60 21.91 37.48
C ARG A 2 -20.31 22.55 36.11
N ARG A 3 -20.81 23.77 35.86
CA ARG A 3 -20.58 24.49 34.59
C ARG A 3 -19.13 24.92 34.39
N THR A 4 -18.48 25.41 35.45
CA THR A 4 -17.07 25.84 35.42
C THR A 4 -16.13 24.67 35.12
N VAL A 5 -16.39 23.50 35.71
CA VAL A 5 -15.63 22.28 35.46
C VAL A 5 -15.78 21.82 34.01
N LEU A 6 -17.00 21.86 33.46
CA LEU A 6 -17.26 21.53 32.05
C LEU A 6 -16.53 22.48 31.09
N THR A 7 -16.55 23.78 31.36
CA THR A 7 -15.83 24.75 30.52
C THR A 7 -14.32 24.55 30.56
N CYS A 8 -13.74 24.22 31.73
CA CYS A 8 -12.31 23.92 31.82
C CYS A 8 -11.93 22.65 31.06
N LEU A 9 -12.75 21.60 31.12
CA LEU A 9 -12.50 20.36 30.38
C LEU A 9 -12.53 20.57 28.86
N ILE A 10 -13.44 21.43 28.37
CA ILE A 10 -13.51 21.77 26.94
C ILE A 10 -12.24 22.52 26.50
N VAL A 11 -11.81 23.52 27.27
CA VAL A 11 -10.59 24.29 26.96
C VAL A 11 -9.37 23.37 26.90
N ILE A 12 -9.21 22.48 27.89
CA ILE A 12 -8.10 21.52 27.92
C ILE A 12 -8.19 20.53 26.74
N GLY A 13 -9.38 20.04 26.40
CA GLY A 13 -9.59 19.15 25.26
C GLY A 13 -9.23 19.77 23.92
N THR A 14 -9.44 21.08 23.75
CA THR A 14 -9.09 21.80 22.52
C THR A 14 -7.60 22.15 22.40
N LEU A 15 -6.92 22.39 23.52
CA LEU A 15 -5.49 22.73 23.54
C LEU A 15 -4.56 21.51 23.45
N CYS A 16 -5.06 20.32 23.81
CA CYS A 16 -4.23 19.11 23.97
C CYS A 16 -4.50 18.04 22.91
N ALA A 17 -5.26 18.35 21.86
CA ALA A 17 -5.49 17.43 20.74
C ALA A 17 -4.47 17.70 19.63
N PRO A 18 -3.36 16.95 19.54
CA PRO A 18 -2.48 17.04 18.38
C PRO A 18 -3.26 16.64 17.13
N GLU A 19 -3.09 17.40 16.05
CA GLU A 19 -3.56 17.06 14.73
C GLU A 19 -3.08 15.65 14.35
N ALA A 20 -4.02 14.73 14.11
CA ALA A 20 -3.70 13.37 13.71
C ALA A 20 -3.08 13.40 12.31
N TRP A 21 -1.75 13.44 12.26
CA TRP A 21 -0.99 13.48 11.01
C TRP A 21 -0.88 12.08 10.43
N ALA A 22 -1.89 11.69 9.65
CA ALA A 22 -1.85 10.48 8.84
C ALA A 22 -1.12 10.76 7.53
N GLY A 23 0.22 10.76 7.57
CA GLY A 23 1.02 10.81 6.34
C GLY A 23 0.84 9.55 5.51
N THR A 24 0.58 9.68 4.21
CA THR A 24 0.57 8.53 3.30
C THR A 24 1.99 8.14 2.92
N ARG A 25 2.35 6.87 3.09
CA ARG A 25 3.67 6.35 2.70
C ARG A 25 3.50 5.36 1.56
N ALA A 26 3.95 5.74 0.37
CA ALA A 26 4.09 4.82 -0.76
C ALA A 26 5.50 4.18 -0.71
N ILE A 27 5.57 2.86 -0.69
CA ILE A 27 6.83 2.12 -0.83
C ILE A 27 6.85 1.55 -2.25
N VAL A 28 7.74 2.08 -3.09
CA VAL A 28 7.96 1.58 -4.45
C VAL A 28 9.17 0.66 -4.41
N GLN A 29 9.01 -0.56 -4.91
CA GLN A 29 10.08 -1.52 -5.03
C GLN A 29 10.19 -2.03 -6.46
N THR A 30 11.35 -1.80 -7.08
CA THR A 30 11.67 -2.38 -8.40
C THR A 30 12.35 -3.73 -8.18
N ARG A 31 11.86 -4.77 -8.87
CA ARG A 31 12.46 -6.10 -8.85
C ARG A 31 12.62 -6.60 -10.28
N THR A 32 13.73 -7.28 -10.53
CA THR A 32 14.03 -7.90 -11.81
C THR A 32 13.92 -9.41 -11.67
N TYR A 33 13.24 -10.05 -12.62
CA TYR A 33 13.01 -11.49 -12.63
C TYR A 33 13.62 -12.09 -13.90
N ASP A 34 14.44 -13.14 -13.76
CA ASP A 34 14.93 -13.91 -14.90
C ASP A 34 13.87 -14.94 -15.31
N ILE A 35 13.01 -14.54 -16.25
CA ILE A 35 11.95 -15.39 -16.79
C ILE A 35 12.32 -15.77 -18.21
N LYS A 36 12.33 -17.07 -18.48
CA LYS A 36 12.66 -17.65 -19.79
C LYS A 36 11.66 -18.76 -20.11
N GLY A 37 11.25 -18.83 -21.37
CA GLY A 37 10.38 -19.89 -21.90
C GLY A 37 10.73 -20.17 -23.35
N SER A 38 10.70 -21.44 -23.76
CA SER A 38 10.97 -21.85 -25.15
C SER A 38 9.74 -21.70 -26.07
N SER A 39 8.58 -21.37 -25.50
CA SER A 39 7.33 -21.09 -26.19
C SER A 39 6.52 -20.06 -25.38
N GLY A 40 5.48 -19.47 -25.98
CA GLY A 40 4.61 -18.50 -25.29
C GLY A 40 3.97 -19.09 -24.03
N THR A 41 3.47 -20.32 -24.11
CA THR A 41 2.87 -21.02 -22.96
C THR A 41 3.88 -21.29 -21.85
N ALA A 42 5.09 -21.74 -22.21
CA ALA A 42 6.16 -21.99 -21.23
C ALA A 42 6.65 -20.69 -20.58
N PHE A 43 6.59 -19.57 -21.30
CA PHE A 43 6.91 -18.25 -20.75
C PHE A 43 5.86 -17.77 -19.74
N ILE A 44 4.57 -17.93 -20.05
CA ILE A 44 3.46 -17.64 -19.13
C ILE A 44 3.60 -18.48 -17.86
N GLU A 45 3.81 -19.79 -17.98
CA GLU A 45 3.96 -20.68 -16.82
C GLU A 45 5.19 -20.31 -15.96
N ALA A 46 6.32 -20.00 -16.60
CA ALA A 46 7.51 -19.53 -15.90
C ALA A 46 7.28 -18.21 -15.15
N MET A 47 6.42 -17.35 -15.70
CA MET A 47 6.05 -16.07 -15.08
C MET A 47 5.06 -16.21 -13.94
N ASP A 48 4.06 -17.08 -14.06
CA ASP A 48 3.18 -17.41 -12.94
C ASP A 48 3.96 -18.02 -11.78
N SER A 49 4.98 -18.81 -12.08
CA SER A 49 5.83 -19.45 -11.07
C SER A 49 6.84 -18.49 -10.44
N LYS A 50 7.59 -17.73 -11.23
CA LYS A 50 8.76 -16.93 -10.77
C LYS A 50 8.56 -15.43 -10.79
N GLY A 51 7.57 -14.94 -11.53
CA GLY A 51 7.31 -13.51 -11.72
C GLY A 51 6.59 -12.85 -10.54
N PRO A 52 6.14 -11.60 -10.72
CA PRO A 52 5.46 -10.85 -9.68
C PRO A 52 4.14 -11.54 -9.29
N LYS A 53 4.03 -11.94 -8.02
CA LYS A 53 2.86 -12.65 -7.47
C LYS A 53 1.65 -11.76 -7.24
N HIS A 54 1.84 -10.45 -7.28
CA HIS A 54 0.80 -9.47 -7.00
C HIS A 54 0.84 -8.38 -8.09
N GLY A 55 -0.34 -7.99 -8.55
CA GLY A 55 -0.53 -7.00 -9.61
C GLY A 55 -0.92 -7.63 -10.95
N PHE A 56 -2.05 -7.22 -11.51
CA PHE A 56 -2.61 -7.77 -12.75
C PHE A 56 -1.85 -7.34 -14.03
N MET A 57 -1.08 -6.27 -13.93
CA MET A 57 -0.54 -5.58 -15.12
C MET A 57 0.54 -6.39 -15.84
N THR A 58 1.42 -7.09 -15.11
CA THR A 58 2.53 -7.83 -15.72
C THR A 58 2.06 -9.09 -16.46
N HIS A 59 1.10 -9.84 -15.90
CA HIS A 59 0.53 -11.00 -16.59
C HIS A 59 -0.24 -10.60 -17.86
N ALA A 60 -0.98 -9.49 -17.83
CA ALA A 60 -1.71 -9.00 -19.00
C ALA A 60 -0.79 -8.68 -20.19
N ILE A 61 0.37 -8.04 -19.93
CA ILE A 61 1.38 -7.74 -20.96
C ILE A 61 1.98 -9.03 -21.55
N ALA A 62 2.10 -10.09 -20.75
CA ALA A 62 2.63 -11.36 -21.22
C ALA A 62 1.73 -12.09 -22.20
N THR A 63 0.43 -11.89 -22.08
CA THR A 63 -0.60 -12.58 -22.89
C THR A 63 -0.93 -11.89 -24.21
N THR A 64 -0.42 -10.67 -24.43
CA THR A 64 -0.62 -9.87 -25.66
C THR A 64 0.60 -9.94 -26.56
#